data_AF-A0A7C2DZ29-F1
#
_entry.id   AF-A0A7C2DZ29-F1
#
_cell.length_a   1.000
_cell.length_b   1.000
_cell.length_c   1.000
_cell.angle_alpha   90.00
_cell.angle_beta   90.00
_cell.angle_gamma   90.00
#
_symmetry.space_group_name_H-M   'P 1'
#
loop_
_entity.id
_entity.type
_entity.pdbx_description
1 polymer ?
#
loop_
_entity_poly.entity_id
_entity_poly.type
_entity_poly.pdbx_seq_one_letter_code
_entity_poly.pdbx_strand_id
1 'polypeptide(L)'
;MRVIDREWMVKKCLLALAMMVVLGMGLILFFLARESLPAITQAGPLNLLGSTWDPASGRYGMLVFFCGTLATTAGGLLLGTPIAIGSAIFLSEMSPRRFRSLFTAVVELLAGIPSIVLGWLG
;
A
#
# COMPACT_ATOMS: atom_id res chain seq x y z
N MET A 1 -25.88 35.57 12.87
CA MET A 1 -26.23 35.02 11.55
C MET A 1 -25.03 34.51 10.74
N ARG A 2 -23.83 35.13 10.75
CA ARG A 2 -22.66 34.72 9.92
C ARG A 2 -22.01 33.36 10.22
N VAL A 3 -22.29 32.73 11.37
CA VAL A 3 -21.65 31.46 11.77
C VAL A 3 -22.29 30.26 11.06
N ILE A 4 -23.60 30.31 10.81
CA ILE A 4 -24.37 29.23 10.17
C ILE A 4 -23.96 29.03 8.72
N ASP A 5 -23.66 30.11 8.00
CA ASP A 5 -23.25 30.07 6.59
C ASP A 5 -21.86 29.43 6.41
N ARG A 6 -20.95 29.66 7.38
CA ARG A 6 -19.59 29.08 7.36
C ARG A 6 -19.62 27.57 7.55
N GLU A 7 -20.42 27.07 8.48
CA GLU A 7 -20.54 25.63 8.73
C GLU A 7 -21.13 24.89 7.52
N TRP A 8 -22.14 25.48 6.89
CA TRP A 8 -22.76 24.90 5.70
C TRP A 8 -21.81 24.84 4.51
N MET A 9 -21.00 25.90 4.30
CA MET A 9 -19.98 25.93 3.27
C MET A 9 -18.87 24.89 3.53
N VAL A 10 -18.40 24.78 4.77
CA VAL A 10 -17.39 23.77 5.16
C VAL A 10 -17.93 22.35 4.93
N LYS A 11 -19.17 22.05 5.35
CA LYS A 11 -19.77 20.73 5.15
C LYS A 11 -19.89 20.37 3.67
N LYS A 12 -20.28 21.32 2.81
CA LYS A 12 -20.36 21.10 1.36
C LYS A 12 -18.99 20.87 0.72
N CYS A 13 -17.97 21.63 1.13
CA CYS A 13 -16.60 21.42 0.65
C CYS A 13 -16.07 20.03 1.07
N LEU A 14 -16.26 19.64 2.33
CA LEU A 14 -15.87 18.31 2.82
C LEU A 14 -16.61 17.18 2.07
N LEU A 15 -17.92 17.33 1.85
CA LEU A 15 -18.70 16.38 1.07
C LEU A 15 -18.23 16.29 -0.37
N ALA A 16 -17.92 17.42 -1.02
CA ALA A 16 -17.40 17.44 -2.39
C ALA A 16 -16.04 16.73 -2.49
N LEU A 17 -15.13 16.97 -1.54
CA LEU A 17 -13.84 16.29 -1.47
C LEU A 17 -14.01 14.78 -1.25
N ALA A 18 -14.88 14.38 -0.32
CA ALA A 18 -15.17 12.97 -0.06
C ALA A 18 -15.76 12.28 -1.31
N MET A 19 -16.72 12.93 -1.98
CA MET A 19 -17.31 12.42 -3.21
C MET A 19 -16.28 12.30 -4.35
N MET A 20 -15.34 13.23 -4.45
CA MET A 20 -14.25 13.16 -5.43
C MET A 20 -13.34 11.95 -5.17
N VAL A 21 -12.99 11.67 -3.91
CA VAL A 21 -12.19 10.48 -3.55
C VAL A 21 -12.94 9.19 -3.85
N VAL A 22 -14.22 9.12 -3.48
CA VAL A 22 -15.08 7.96 -3.75
C VAL A 22 -15.22 7.72 -5.25
N LEU A 23 -15.41 8.79 -6.03
CA LEU A 23 -15.48 8.70 -7.50
C LEU A 23 -14.15 8.22 -8.09
N GLY A 24 -13.02 8.75 -7.62
CA GLY A 24 -11.68 8.30 -8.03
C GLY A 24 -11.46 6.82 -7.75
N MET A 25 -11.79 6.35 -6.54
CA MET A 25 -11.74 4.93 -6.18
C MET A 25 -12.65 4.10 -7.10
N GLY A 26 -13.87 4.56 -7.36
CA GLY A 26 -14.82 3.89 -8.25
C GLY A 26 -14.31 3.76 -9.68
N LEU A 27 -13.67 4.80 -10.21
CA LEU A 27 -13.04 4.80 -11.54
C LEU A 27 -11.88 3.80 -11.61
N ILE A 28 -11.03 3.75 -10.58
CA ILE A 28 -9.92 2.78 -10.51
C ILE A 28 -10.47 1.34 -10.49
N LEU A 29 -11.49 1.07 -9.67
CA LEU A 29 -12.12 -0.25 -9.60
C LEU A 29 -12.77 -0.63 -10.93
N PHE A 30 -13.47 0.31 -11.58
CA PHE A 30 -14.06 0.10 -12.90
C PHE A 30 -12.99 -0.23 -13.96
N PHE A 31 -11.91 0.55 -13.99
CA PHE A 31 -10.79 0.32 -14.91
C PHE A 31 -10.16 -1.06 -14.68
N LEU A 32 -9.87 -1.40 -13.41
CA LEU A 32 -9.29 -2.70 -13.06
C LEU A 32 -10.20 -3.87 -13.43
N ALA A 33 -11.51 -3.75 -13.20
CA ALA A 33 -12.47 -4.77 -13.59
C ALA A 33 -12.48 -4.95 -15.11
N ARG A 34 -12.48 -3.86 -15.89
CA ARG A 34 -12.46 -3.90 -17.35
C ARG A 34 -11.18 -4.56 -17.89
N GLU A 35 -10.02 -4.19 -17.37
CA GLU A 35 -8.72 -4.71 -17.82
C GLU A 35 -8.45 -6.14 -17.36
N SER A 36 -9.09 -6.61 -16.28
CA SER A 36 -8.94 -7.98 -15.79
C SER A 36 -9.88 -8.99 -16.47
N LEU A 37 -10.91 -8.54 -17.21
CA LEU A 37 -11.84 -9.42 -17.94
C LEU A 37 -11.14 -10.43 -18.85
N PRO A 38 -10.16 -10.05 -19.70
CA PRO A 38 -9.48 -10.99 -20.59
C PRO A 38 -8.80 -12.14 -19.83
N ALA A 39 -8.23 -11.86 -18.65
CA ALA A 39 -7.60 -12.87 -17.81
C ALA A 39 -8.62 -13.91 -17.31
N ILE A 40 -9.85 -13.50 -17.01
CA ILE A 40 -10.90 -14.39 -16.50
C ILE A 40 -11.55 -15.18 -17.65
N THR A 41 -11.87 -14.51 -18.76
CA THR A 41 -12.65 -15.10 -19.84
C THR A 41 -11.81 -15.92 -20.84
N GLN A 42 -10.53 -15.58 -21.04
CA GLN A 42 -9.70 -16.18 -22.08
C GLN A 42 -8.64 -17.16 -21.55
N ALA A 43 -8.21 -17.03 -20.28
CA ALA A 43 -7.12 -17.85 -19.76
C ALA A 43 -7.55 -19.29 -19.43
N GLY A 44 -8.78 -19.49 -18.95
CA GLY A 44 -9.23 -20.76 -18.38
C GLY A 44 -8.54 -21.07 -17.02
N PRO A 45 -9.16 -21.89 -16.14
CA PRO A 45 -8.72 -22.05 -14.74
C PRO A 45 -7.28 -22.56 -14.58
N LEU A 46 -6.82 -23.44 -15.47
CA LEU A 46 -5.46 -24.00 -15.41
C LEU A 46 -4.36 -22.98 -15.74
N ASN A 47 -4.63 -22.05 -16.67
CA ASN A 47 -3.66 -21.02 -17.06
C ASN A 47 -3.49 -19.98 -15.95
N LEU A 48 -4.56 -19.68 -15.20
CA LEU A 48 -4.51 -18.83 -14.01
C LEU A 48 -3.61 -19.39 -12.91
N LEU A 49 -3.57 -20.71 -12.77
CA LEU A 49 -2.64 -21.41 -11.87
C LEU A 49 -1.25 -21.63 -12.50
N GLY A 50 -0.97 -21.03 -13.66
CA GLY A 50 0.35 -21.06 -14.26
C GLY A 50 1.35 -20.16 -13.54
N SER A 51 2.64 -20.37 -13.81
CA SER A 51 3.74 -19.53 -13.33
C SER A 51 4.20 -18.48 -14.34
N THR A 52 3.63 -18.45 -15.54
CA THR A 52 4.03 -17.52 -16.61
C THR A 52 3.02 -16.38 -16.74
N TRP A 53 3.50 -15.15 -16.58
CA TRP A 53 2.74 -13.94 -16.88
C TRP A 53 3.16 -13.39 -18.24
N ASP A 54 2.35 -13.65 -19.27
CA ASP A 54 2.51 -13.10 -20.62
C ASP A 54 1.13 -12.83 -21.25
N PRO A 55 0.50 -11.69 -20.90
CA PRO A 55 -0.81 -11.31 -21.42
C PRO A 55 -0.86 -11.20 -22.95
N ALA A 56 0.25 -10.85 -23.61
CA ALA A 56 0.32 -10.72 -25.06
C ALA A 56 0.13 -12.07 -25.77
N SER A 57 0.59 -13.16 -25.13
CA SER A 57 0.37 -14.54 -25.59
C SER A 57 -0.83 -15.23 -24.93
N GLY A 58 -1.69 -14.49 -24.20
CA GLY A 58 -2.86 -15.04 -23.50
C GLY A 58 -2.54 -15.90 -22.27
N ARG A 59 -1.35 -15.74 -21.68
CA ARG A 59 -0.91 -16.45 -20.48
C ARG A 59 -1.03 -15.56 -19.25
N TYR A 60 -1.86 -15.95 -18.30
CA TYR A 60 -2.22 -15.13 -17.14
C TYR A 60 -1.89 -15.85 -15.82
N GLY A 61 -0.70 -16.45 -15.73
CA GLY A 61 -0.27 -17.20 -14.57
C GLY A 61 -0.14 -16.33 -13.32
N MET A 62 -0.97 -16.60 -12.31
CA MET A 62 -1.00 -15.86 -11.04
C MET A 62 0.04 -16.38 -10.03
N LEU A 63 0.50 -17.63 -10.15
CA LEU A 63 1.38 -18.24 -9.14
C LEU A 63 2.69 -17.46 -8.95
N VAL A 64 3.21 -16.87 -10.01
CA VAL A 64 4.44 -16.05 -9.92
C VAL A 64 4.26 -14.86 -8.97
N PHE A 65 3.10 -14.21 -8.97
CA PHE A 65 2.80 -13.11 -8.06
C PHE A 65 2.58 -13.60 -6.63
N PHE A 66 1.89 -14.73 -6.46
CA PHE A 66 1.64 -15.29 -5.13
C PHE A 66 2.93 -15.74 -4.46
N CYS A 67 3.74 -16.56 -5.15
CA CYS A 67 5.04 -17.00 -4.66
C CYS A 67 6.01 -15.83 -4.49
N GLY A 68 6.02 -14.87 -5.42
CA GLY A 68 6.82 -13.65 -5.31
C GLY A 68 6.46 -12.85 -4.06
N THR A 69 5.17 -12.63 -3.80
CA THR A 69 4.69 -11.91 -2.61
C THR A 69 5.06 -12.63 -1.32
N LEU A 70 4.87 -13.95 -1.27
CA LEU A 70 5.24 -14.73 -0.09
C LEU A 70 6.74 -14.72 0.15
N ALA A 71 7.55 -14.90 -0.91
CA ALA A 71 9.00 -14.90 -0.80
C ALA A 71 9.54 -13.54 -0.35
N THR A 72 9.06 -12.43 -0.93
CA THR A 72 9.49 -11.09 -0.53
C THR A 72 9.02 -10.72 0.86
N THR A 73 7.78 -11.09 1.24
CA THR A 73 7.28 -10.89 2.61
C THR A 73 8.08 -11.68 3.62
N ALA A 74 8.33 -12.97 3.36
CA ALA A 74 9.13 -13.81 4.24
C ALA A 74 10.57 -13.29 4.36
N GLY A 75 11.21 -12.95 3.24
CA GLY A 75 12.56 -12.37 3.25
C GLY A 75 12.62 -11.05 4.02
N GLY A 76 11.64 -10.17 3.81
CA GLY A 76 11.51 -8.90 4.53
C GLY A 76 11.32 -9.10 6.03
N LEU A 77 10.49 -10.06 6.44
CA LEU A 77 10.29 -10.38 7.85
C LEU A 77 11.54 -11.00 8.48
N LEU A 78 12.18 -11.94 7.80
CA LEU A 78 13.38 -12.63 8.29
C LEU A 78 14.53 -11.65 8.55
N LEU A 79 14.71 -10.67 7.67
CA LEU A 79 15.79 -9.68 7.79
C LEU A 79 15.39 -8.48 8.66
N GLY A 80 14.20 -7.93 8.42
CA GLY A 80 13.75 -6.69 9.06
C GLY A 80 13.32 -6.88 10.51
N THR A 81 12.63 -7.98 10.84
CA THR A 81 12.05 -8.18 12.18
C THR A 81 13.10 -8.26 13.28
N PRO A 82 14.20 -9.05 13.15
CA PRO A 82 15.22 -9.11 14.20
C PRO A 82 15.88 -7.74 14.44
N ILE A 83 16.16 -6.99 13.38
CA ILE A 83 16.75 -5.65 13.44
C ILE A 83 15.78 -4.67 14.11
N ALA A 84 14.50 -4.70 13.72
CA ALA A 84 13.46 -3.85 14.29
C ALA A 84 13.26 -4.10 15.78
N ILE A 85 13.16 -5.37 16.19
CA ILE A 85 13.01 -5.75 17.61
C ILE A 85 14.26 -5.37 18.40
N GLY A 86 15.45 -5.68 17.90
CA GLY A 86 16.71 -5.32 18.57
C GLY A 86 16.85 -3.80 18.76
N SER A 87 16.51 -3.03 17.74
CA SER A 87 16.51 -1.56 17.80
C SER A 87 15.47 -1.03 18.79
N ALA A 88 14.27 -1.61 18.83
CA ALA A 88 13.23 -1.24 19.78
C ALA A 88 13.64 -1.50 21.23
N ILE A 89 14.26 -2.65 21.51
CA ILE A 89 14.78 -2.99 22.85
C ILE A 89 15.90 -2.03 23.25
N PHE A 90 16.86 -1.76 22.36
CA PHE A 90 17.94 -0.81 22.64
C PHE A 90 17.41 0.59 22.95
N LEU A 91 16.47 1.09 22.14
CA LEU A 91 15.90 2.42 22.33
C LEU A 91 15.06 2.53 23.61
N SER A 92 14.36 1.47 24.01
CA SER A 92 13.50 1.46 25.20
C SER A 92 14.30 1.34 26.49
N GLU A 93 15.26 0.43 26.56
CA GLU A 93 15.93 0.04 27.81
C GLU A 93 17.32 0.67 27.99
N MET A 94 18.07 0.87 26.90
CA MET A 94 19.50 1.19 26.99
C MET A 94 19.84 2.62 26.54
N SER A 95 18.97 3.26 25.75
CA SER A 95 19.34 4.51 25.07
C SER A 95 19.24 5.77 25.95
N PRO A 96 20.18 6.72 25.82
CA PRO A 96 20.08 8.04 26.46
C PRO A 96 18.85 8.81 25.98
N ARG A 97 18.18 9.56 26.87
CA ARG A 97 16.94 10.31 26.58
C ARG A 97 16.94 11.12 25.27
N ARG A 98 18.04 11.82 24.97
CA ARG A 98 18.16 12.63 23.74
C ARG A 98 18.24 11.78 22.48
N PHE A 99 18.96 10.65 22.55
CA PHE A 99 19.12 9.73 21.43
C PHE A 99 17.79 9.04 21.12
N ARG A 100 17.07 8.57 22.15
CA ARG A 100 15.71 8.04 22.02
C ARG A 100 14.79 9.02 21.28
N SER A 101 14.74 10.26 21.75
CA SER A 101 13.86 11.29 21.18
C SER A 101 14.14 11.56 19.71
N LEU A 102 15.42 11.60 19.30
CA LEU A 102 15.79 11.82 17.90
C LEU A 102 15.38 10.65 17.02
N PHE A 103 15.70 9.41 17.44
CA PHE A 103 15.40 8.22 16.65
C PHE A 103 13.90 7.96 16.55
N THR A 104 13.14 8.18 17.63
CA THR A 104 11.68 8.11 17.58
C THR A 104 11.11 9.10 16.56
N ALA A 105 11.56 10.36 16.56
CA ALA A 105 11.12 11.34 15.58
C ALA A 105 11.47 10.92 14.14
N VAL A 106 12.67 10.37 13.90
CA VAL A 106 13.06 9.87 12.57
C VAL A 106 12.18 8.70 12.14
N VAL A 107 11.91 7.74 13.03
CA VAL A 107 11.05 6.59 12.71
C VAL A 107 9.62 7.03 12.41
N GLU A 108 9.07 7.98 13.18
CA GLU A 108 7.75 8.55 12.93
C GLU A 108 7.68 9.28 11.58
N LEU A 109 8.72 10.06 11.24
CA LEU A 109 8.81 10.73 9.94
C LEU A 109 8.89 9.71 8.80
N LEU A 110 9.70 8.66 8.93
CA LEU A 110 9.80 7.59 7.92
C LEU A 110 8.49 6.81 7.77
N ALA A 111 7.79 6.54 8.87
CA ALA A 111 6.49 5.87 8.84
C ALA A 111 5.39 6.73 8.21
N GLY A 112 5.55 8.06 8.24
CA GLY A 112 4.64 9.01 7.58
C GLY A 112 4.87 9.13 6.07
N ILE A 113 5.97 8.61 5.52
CA ILE A 113 6.23 8.65 4.07
C ILE A 113 5.26 7.71 3.37
N PRO A 114 4.54 8.16 2.32
CA PRO A 114 3.68 7.29 1.54
C PRO A 114 4.46 6.13 0.93
N SER A 115 3.92 4.91 1.04
CA SER A 115 4.57 3.69 0.53
C SER A 115 4.92 3.77 -0.96
N ILE A 116 4.13 4.50 -1.76
CA ILE A 116 4.39 4.68 -3.20
C ILE A 116 5.69 5.45 -3.48
N VAL A 117 6.08 6.37 -2.59
CA VAL A 117 7.35 7.12 -2.71
C VAL A 117 8.52 6.21 -2.36
N LEU A 118 8.38 5.39 -1.32
CA LEU A 118 9.41 4.41 -0.93
C LEU A 118 9.57 3.32 -1.99
N GLY A 119 8.47 2.88 -2.60
CA GLY A 119 8.49 1.85 -3.65
C GLY A 119 9.07 2.33 -4.99
N TRP A 120 9.03 3.64 -5.29
CA TRP A 120 9.63 4.20 -6.51
C TRP A 120 11.16 4.25 -6.48
N LEU A 121 11.77 4.32 -5.29
CA LEU A 121 13.24 4.35 -5.13
C LEU A 121 13.88 2.95 -5.31
N GLY A 122 13.06 1.90 -5.39
CA GLY A 122 13.47 0.50 -5.58
C GLY A 122 13.32 0.02 -7.01
#